data_AF-A0A1E3RQL2-F1
#
_entry.id   AF-A0A1E3RQL2-F1
#
_cell.length_a   1.000
_cell.length_b   1.000
_cell.length_c   1.000
_cell.angle_alpha   90.00
_cell.angle_beta   90.00
_cell.angle_gamma   90.00
#
_symmetry.space_group_name_H-M   'P 1'
#
loop_
_entity.id
_entity.type
_entity.pdbx_description
1 polymer ?
#
loop_
_entity_poly.entity_id
_entity_poly.type
_entity_poly.pdbx_seq_one_letter_code
_entity_poly.pdbx_strand_id
1 'polypeptide(L)'
;MVSATPAVLVFGAAVGVSLATALLPSTAVAQTSYPTDDRGFVASSVRCDAPQSAVSFGRTAQSLVAICLAPDGHYEYRGARLGDDAVLVVVAEPTVPGEFFAQKDGATYTVTAKQLVIKTDEWVRAEPMLDFQTPPMVPVPPQ
;
A
#
# COMPACT_ATOMS: atom_id res chain seq x y z
N MET A 1 -87.76 -39.29 6.81
CA MET A 1 -87.31 -40.61 7.27
C MET A 1 -85.82 -40.50 7.54
N VAL A 2 -85.45 -40.58 8.83
CA VAL A 2 -84.20 -41.04 9.44
C VAL A 2 -82.83 -40.44 9.03
N SER A 3 -82.23 -39.72 9.98
CA SER A 3 -80.82 -39.65 10.43
C SER A 3 -79.72 -40.40 9.66
N ALA A 4 -78.54 -39.77 9.54
CA ALA A 4 -77.37 -40.03 10.41
C ALA A 4 -76.07 -39.32 9.92
N THR A 5 -75.42 -38.57 10.79
CA THR A 5 -73.95 -38.36 10.87
C THR A 5 -73.38 -39.41 11.85
N PRO A 6 -72.04 -39.62 12.06
CA PRO A 6 -70.82 -38.91 11.60
C PRO A 6 -69.65 -39.84 11.15
N ALA A 7 -68.50 -39.30 10.74
CA ALA A 7 -67.16 -39.84 11.08
C ALA A 7 -66.03 -38.90 10.62
N VAL A 8 -65.16 -38.57 11.57
CA VAL A 8 -63.96 -37.73 11.47
C VAL A 8 -62.80 -38.54 10.89
N LEU A 9 -61.94 -37.94 10.06
CA LEU A 9 -60.53 -38.36 9.93
C LEU A 9 -59.64 -37.15 9.61
N VAL A 10 -58.73 -36.86 10.54
CA VAL A 10 -57.68 -35.85 10.48
C VAL A 10 -56.43 -36.49 9.87
N PHE A 11 -55.82 -35.86 8.86
CA PHE A 11 -54.43 -36.10 8.49
C PHE A 11 -53.72 -34.76 8.27
N GLY A 12 -52.74 -34.47 9.12
CA GLY A 12 -51.92 -33.27 9.07
C GLY A 12 -50.88 -33.33 7.96
N ALA A 13 -50.59 -32.18 7.37
CA ALA A 13 -49.42 -31.95 6.54
C ALA A 13 -48.59 -30.84 7.21
N ALA A 14 -47.41 -31.21 7.71
CA ALA A 14 -46.45 -30.27 8.28
C ALA A 14 -45.85 -29.40 7.17
N VAL A 15 -46.00 -28.08 7.28
CA VAL A 15 -45.34 -27.09 6.42
C VAL A 15 -43.90 -26.92 6.90
N GLY A 16 -42.95 -27.52 6.20
CA GLY A 16 -41.53 -27.29 6.43
C GLY A 16 -41.11 -25.93 5.86
N VAL A 17 -40.79 -24.98 6.73
CA VAL A 17 -40.20 -23.68 6.36
C VAL A 17 -38.69 -23.86 6.22
N SER A 18 -38.20 -24.00 4.99
CA SER A 18 -36.75 -24.04 4.72
C SER A 18 -36.18 -22.61 4.78
N LEU A 19 -35.49 -22.26 5.86
CA LEU A 19 -34.64 -21.07 5.91
C LEU A 19 -33.38 -21.32 5.08
N ALA A 20 -33.36 -20.85 3.84
CA ALA A 20 -32.14 -20.77 3.04
C ALA A 20 -31.31 -19.56 3.52
N THR A 21 -30.37 -19.79 4.43
CA THR A 21 -29.35 -18.82 4.80
C THR A 21 -28.36 -18.65 3.64
N ALA A 22 -28.52 -17.58 2.87
CA ALA A 22 -27.57 -17.19 1.84
C ALA A 22 -26.24 -16.76 2.50
N LEU A 23 -25.24 -17.63 2.45
CA LEU A 23 -23.86 -17.31 2.78
C LEU A 23 -23.26 -16.50 1.63
N LEU A 24 -23.17 -15.17 1.78
CA LEU A 24 -22.41 -14.32 0.87
C LEU A 24 -20.91 -14.64 1.03
N PRO A 25 -20.16 -14.89 -0.06
CA PRO A 25 -18.72 -15.04 0.04
C PRO A 25 -18.10 -13.68 0.38
N SER A 26 -17.50 -13.56 1.57
CA SER A 26 -16.65 -12.43 1.91
C SER A 26 -15.42 -12.45 1.01
N THR A 27 -15.36 -11.55 0.02
CA THR A 27 -14.15 -11.28 -0.75
C THR A 27 -13.16 -10.54 0.16
N ALA A 28 -12.30 -11.29 0.85
CA ALA A 28 -11.16 -10.72 1.53
C ALA A 28 -10.26 -10.05 0.47
N VAL A 29 -10.17 -8.72 0.51
CA VAL A 29 -9.20 -7.97 -0.29
C VAL A 29 -7.83 -8.39 0.22
N ALA A 30 -7.07 -9.12 -0.61
CA ALA A 30 -5.69 -9.45 -0.28
C ALA A 30 -4.92 -8.13 -0.08
N GLN A 31 -4.49 -7.86 1.15
CA GLN A 31 -3.60 -6.73 1.39
C GLN A 31 -2.27 -7.06 0.74
N THR A 32 -1.89 -6.31 -0.30
CA THR A 32 -0.54 -6.41 -0.88
C THR A 32 0.47 -6.17 0.24
N SER A 33 1.20 -7.22 0.62
CA SER A 33 2.30 -7.09 1.57
C SER A 33 3.53 -6.61 0.80
N TYR A 34 4.24 -5.67 1.40
CA TYR A 34 5.51 -5.17 0.86
C TYR A 34 6.60 -5.57 1.85
N PRO A 35 7.25 -6.73 1.67
CA PRO A 35 8.37 -7.12 2.52
C PRO A 35 9.49 -6.08 2.40
N THR A 36 10.24 -5.87 3.48
CA THR A 36 11.25 -4.80 3.57
C THR A 36 12.57 -5.31 4.14
N ASP A 37 13.67 -4.69 3.72
CA ASP A 37 15.02 -4.88 4.26
C ASP A 37 15.76 -3.53 4.39
N ASP A 38 17.07 -3.56 4.65
CA ASP A 38 17.95 -2.39 4.77
C ASP A 38 18.09 -1.57 3.46
N ARG A 39 17.55 -2.09 2.35
CA ARG A 39 17.49 -1.43 1.04
C ARG A 39 16.07 -1.06 0.61
N GLY A 40 15.09 -1.20 1.50
CA GLY A 40 13.70 -0.79 1.29
C GLY A 40 12.80 -1.95 0.89
N PHE A 41 11.81 -1.69 0.03
CA PHE A 41 10.82 -2.69 -0.38
C PHE A 41 11.45 -3.79 -1.26
N VAL A 42 11.47 -5.02 -0.75
CA VAL A 42 11.99 -6.20 -1.45
C VAL A 42 11.18 -6.46 -2.72
N ALA A 43 11.88 -6.86 -3.79
CA ALA A 43 11.31 -7.15 -5.10
C ALA A 43 10.47 -6.00 -5.70
N SER A 44 10.79 -4.76 -5.35
CA SER A 44 10.19 -3.56 -5.94
C SER A 44 11.20 -2.81 -6.80
N SER A 45 10.68 -2.02 -7.75
CA SER A 45 11.49 -1.14 -8.60
C SER A 45 12.07 0.09 -7.87
N VAL A 46 11.58 0.40 -6.67
CA VAL A 46 12.09 1.50 -5.85
C VAL A 46 13.19 1.07 -4.88
N ARG A 47 13.48 -0.23 -4.81
CA ARG A 47 14.52 -0.75 -3.92
C ARG A 47 15.88 -0.12 -4.25
N CYS A 48 16.64 0.21 -3.22
CA CYS A 48 18.00 0.70 -3.38
C CYS A 48 18.92 -0.41 -3.92
N ASP A 49 19.78 -0.05 -4.86
CA ASP A 49 20.76 -1.00 -5.40
C ASP A 49 21.95 -1.09 -4.46
N ALA A 50 22.53 -2.28 -4.28
CA ALA A 50 23.79 -2.36 -3.54
C ALA A 50 24.88 -1.59 -4.33
N PRO A 51 25.75 -0.80 -3.66
CA PRO A 51 25.98 -0.74 -2.21
C PRO A 51 25.15 0.30 -1.43
N GLN A 52 24.12 0.90 -2.03
CA GLN A 52 23.27 1.90 -1.38
C GLN A 52 22.36 1.25 -0.32
N SER A 53 22.04 2.04 0.72
CA SER A 53 21.07 1.67 1.76
C SER A 53 19.86 2.61 1.71
N ALA A 54 18.70 2.13 2.14
CA ALA A 54 17.51 2.97 2.24
C ALA A 54 17.50 3.73 3.58
N VAL A 55 17.51 5.05 3.53
CA VAL A 55 17.45 5.90 4.74
C VAL A 55 16.03 6.30 5.11
N SER A 56 15.13 6.32 4.12
CA SER A 56 13.69 6.42 4.34
C SER A 56 12.95 5.80 3.17
N PHE A 57 11.82 5.16 3.42
CA PHE A 57 10.95 4.65 2.37
C PHE A 57 9.51 4.53 2.88
N GLY A 58 8.56 4.63 1.97
CA GLY A 58 7.15 4.65 2.31
C GLY A 58 6.24 4.19 1.19
N ARG A 59 5.04 3.81 1.59
CA ARG A 59 3.96 3.38 0.70
C ARG A 59 2.77 4.31 0.87
N THR A 60 2.23 4.80 -0.23
CA THR A 60 0.93 5.49 -0.26
C THR A 60 -0.11 4.57 -0.91
N ALA A 61 -1.34 5.06 -1.08
CA ALA A 61 -2.35 4.33 -1.85
C ALA A 61 -2.00 4.21 -3.36
N GLN A 62 -1.12 5.06 -3.88
CA GLN A 62 -0.85 5.19 -5.32
C GLN A 62 0.64 5.04 -5.69
N SER A 63 1.54 5.09 -4.71
CA SER A 63 2.98 5.17 -4.94
C SER A 63 3.77 4.34 -3.92
N LEU A 64 4.94 3.88 -4.35
CA LEU A 64 6.05 3.50 -3.48
C LEU A 64 7.16 4.53 -3.63
N VAL A 65 7.88 4.80 -2.55
CA VAL A 65 9.03 5.69 -2.57
C VAL A 65 10.14 5.17 -1.66
N ALA A 66 11.38 5.33 -2.09
CA ALA A 66 12.57 5.14 -1.28
C ALA A 66 13.55 6.29 -1.50
N ILE A 67 14.25 6.65 -0.44
CA ILE A 67 15.42 7.52 -0.45
C ILE A 67 16.63 6.65 -0.17
N CYS A 68 17.49 6.55 -1.17
CA CYS A 68 18.71 5.75 -1.13
C CYS A 68 19.90 6.63 -0.83
N LEU A 69 20.76 6.20 0.09
CA LEU A 69 22.04 6.84 0.39
C LEU A 69 23.16 6.03 -0.27
N ALA A 70 23.89 6.66 -1.17
CA ALA A 70 25.09 6.07 -1.76
C ALA A 70 26.31 6.19 -0.82
N PRO A 71 27.34 5.33 -0.99
CA PRO A 71 28.53 5.35 -0.13
C PRO A 71 29.33 6.65 -0.16
N ASP A 72 29.22 7.43 -1.23
CA ASP A 72 29.83 8.75 -1.38
C ASP A 72 29.00 9.89 -0.77
N GLY A 73 27.84 9.58 -0.19
CA GLY A 73 27.00 10.49 0.57
C GLY A 73 25.87 11.15 -0.22
N HIS A 74 25.70 10.87 -1.52
CA HIS A 74 24.56 11.43 -2.27
C HIS A 74 23.26 10.67 -1.99
N TYR A 75 22.15 11.39 -1.99
CA TYR A 75 20.82 10.80 -1.88
C TYR A 75 20.18 10.66 -3.27
N GLU A 76 19.49 9.55 -3.49
CA GLU A 76 18.62 9.33 -4.64
C GLU A 76 17.18 9.15 -4.17
N TYR A 77 16.26 9.85 -4.82
CA TYR A 77 14.85 9.55 -4.78
C TYR A 77 14.54 8.46 -5.80
N ARG A 78 13.87 7.40 -5.37
CA ARG A 78 13.31 6.35 -6.21
C ARG A 78 11.81 6.25 -5.95
N GLY A 79 10.99 6.66 -6.91
CA GLY A 79 9.53 6.61 -6.82
C GLY A 79 8.95 5.69 -7.89
N ALA A 80 7.96 4.88 -7.54
CA ALA A 80 7.19 4.07 -8.49
C ALA A 80 5.70 4.29 -8.28
N ARG A 81 4.97 4.48 -9.38
CA ARG A 81 3.52 4.56 -9.37
C ARG A 81 2.93 3.16 -9.41
N LEU A 82 2.09 2.81 -8.44
CA LEU A 82 1.48 1.48 -8.34
C LEU A 82 0.47 1.16 -9.45
N GLY A 83 -0.02 2.19 -10.16
CA GLY A 83 -1.01 2.00 -11.23
C GLY A 83 -0.44 1.51 -12.56
N ASP A 84 0.82 1.84 -12.85
CA ASP A 84 1.48 1.56 -14.13
C ASP A 84 2.94 1.12 -13.99
N ASP A 85 3.41 0.93 -12.75
CA ASP A 85 4.79 0.62 -12.37
C ASP A 85 5.84 1.57 -12.97
N ALA A 86 5.45 2.78 -13.35
CA ALA A 86 6.37 3.76 -13.89
C ALA A 86 7.32 4.25 -12.78
N VAL A 87 8.62 4.20 -13.08
CA VAL A 87 9.69 4.47 -12.12
C VAL A 87 10.37 5.80 -12.44
N LEU A 88 10.65 6.56 -11.40
CA LEU A 88 11.44 7.77 -11.41
C LEU A 88 12.62 7.62 -10.46
N VAL A 89 13.83 7.77 -10.98
CA VAL A 89 15.07 7.85 -10.19
C VAL A 89 15.74 9.19 -10.47
N VAL A 90 15.99 9.98 -9.43
CA VAL A 90 16.65 11.29 -9.50
C VAL A 90 17.40 11.61 -8.22
N VAL A 91 18.31 12.58 -8.29
CA VAL A 91 18.99 13.12 -7.10
C VAL A 91 17.97 13.69 -6.12
N ALA A 92 18.19 13.42 -4.84
CA ALA A 92 17.43 13.98 -3.73
C ALA A 92 18.34 14.82 -2.84
N GLU A 93 17.74 15.81 -2.19
CA GLU A 93 18.40 16.70 -1.24
C GLU A 93 17.64 16.68 0.09
N PRO A 94 18.32 16.48 1.23
CA PRO A 94 17.69 16.64 2.53
C PRO A 94 17.43 18.12 2.78
N THR A 95 16.19 18.48 3.10
CA THR A 95 15.83 19.89 3.40
C THR A 95 15.86 20.16 4.89
N VAL A 96 15.24 19.28 5.66
CA VAL A 96 15.23 19.24 7.13
C VAL A 96 15.26 17.77 7.58
N PRO A 97 15.55 17.46 8.86
CA PRO A 97 15.55 16.07 9.32
C PRO A 97 14.23 15.35 9.02
N GLY A 98 14.30 14.27 8.25
CA GLY A 98 13.13 13.46 7.87
C GLY A 98 12.33 13.99 6.67
N GLU A 99 12.83 15.02 5.99
CA GLU A 99 12.27 15.53 4.73
C GLU A 99 13.32 15.50 3.62
N PHE A 100 12.92 14.98 2.46
CA PHE A 100 13.74 14.94 1.26
C PHE A 100 13.00 15.58 0.09
N PHE A 101 13.73 16.37 -0.68
CA PHE A 101 13.26 17.03 -1.88
C PHE A 101 13.95 16.45 -3.11
N ALA A 102 13.19 16.21 -4.17
CA ALA A 102 13.73 15.86 -5.48
C ALA A 102 12.96 16.61 -6.57
N GLN A 103 13.58 16.80 -7.72
CA GLN A 103 12.97 17.48 -8.86
C GLN A 103 13.37 16.85 -10.18
N LYS A 104 12.42 16.79 -11.12
CA LYS A 104 12.66 16.40 -12.51
C LYS A 104 11.61 17.01 -13.42
N ASP A 105 12.02 17.51 -14.59
CA ASP A 105 11.10 17.92 -15.67
C ASP A 105 9.95 18.85 -15.21
N GLY A 106 10.24 19.79 -14.30
CA GLY A 106 9.23 20.72 -13.75
C GLY A 106 8.32 20.14 -12.66
N ALA A 107 8.47 18.87 -12.29
CA ALA A 107 7.80 18.25 -11.16
C ALA A 107 8.74 18.16 -9.94
N THR A 108 8.21 18.48 -8.76
CA THR A 108 8.89 18.34 -7.48
C THR A 108 8.26 17.25 -6.63
N TYR A 109 9.09 16.57 -5.86
CA TYR A 109 8.72 15.45 -5.00
C TYR A 109 9.26 15.73 -3.60
N THR A 110 8.36 15.94 -2.64
CA THR A 110 8.73 16.10 -1.23
C THR A 110 8.27 14.89 -0.44
N VAL A 111 9.22 14.18 0.16
CA VAL A 111 8.98 12.97 0.94
C VAL A 111 9.09 13.30 2.41
N THR A 112 8.05 12.97 3.17
CA THR A 112 8.04 13.04 4.64
C THR A 112 7.42 11.78 5.20
N ALA A 113 7.57 11.56 6.51
CA ALA A 113 6.88 10.47 7.21
C ALA A 113 5.34 10.53 7.12
N LYS A 114 4.78 11.70 6.81
CA LYS A 114 3.32 11.90 6.75
C LYS A 114 2.76 11.70 5.35
N GLN A 115 3.49 12.11 4.33
CA GLN A 115 3.00 12.16 2.96
C GLN A 115 4.12 12.28 1.93
N LEU A 116 3.81 11.86 0.71
CA LEU A 116 4.51 12.25 -0.52
C LEU A 116 3.74 13.41 -1.15
N VAL A 117 4.39 14.55 -1.36
CA VAL A 117 3.84 15.68 -2.09
C VAL A 117 4.47 15.72 -3.47
N ILE A 118 3.65 15.61 -4.50
CA ILE A 118 4.04 15.78 -5.90
C ILE A 118 3.42 17.08 -6.39
N LYS A 119 4.26 17.97 -6.91
CA LYS A 119 3.82 19.30 -7.36
C LYS A 119 4.40 19.61 -8.73
N THR A 120 3.58 20.20 -9.59
CA THR A 120 3.95 20.86 -10.85
C THR A 120 3.47 22.32 -10.80
N ASP A 121 3.67 23.06 -11.88
CA ASP A 121 3.11 24.42 -12.00
C ASP A 121 1.58 24.42 -12.09
N GLU A 122 0.98 23.33 -12.55
CA GLU A 122 -0.46 23.22 -12.80
C GLU A 122 -1.24 22.61 -11.62
N TRP A 123 -0.62 21.69 -10.88
CA TRP A 123 -1.32 20.94 -9.84
C TRP A 123 -0.42 20.50 -8.69
N VAL A 124 -1.06 20.23 -7.55
CA VAL A 124 -0.43 19.64 -6.36
C VAL A 124 -1.24 18.42 -5.95
N ARG A 125 -0.54 17.32 -5.70
CA ARG A 125 -1.10 16.08 -5.15
C ARG A 125 -0.35 15.74 -3.87
N ALA A 126 -1.10 15.58 -2.78
CA ALA A 126 -0.60 15.06 -1.53
C ALA A 126 -1.10 13.63 -1.35
N GLU A 127 -0.19 12.70 -1.17
CA GLU A 127 -0.48 11.28 -0.94
C GLU A 127 -0.09 10.91 0.49
N PRO A 128 -1.05 10.64 1.39
CA PRO A 128 -0.74 10.20 2.74
C PRO A 128 0.07 8.90 2.75
N MET A 129 1.06 8.82 3.64
CA MET A 129 1.77 7.57 3.89
C MET A 129 0.86 6.59 4.63
N LEU A 130 0.74 5.39 4.07
CA LEU A 130 0.09 4.24 4.72
C LEU A 130 1.10 3.40 5.52
N ASP A 131 2.36 3.44 5.10
CA ASP A 131 3.51 2.88 5.82
C ASP A 131 4.73 3.76 5.54
N PHE A 132 5.60 3.93 6.53
CA PHE A 132 6.82 4.70 6.41
C PHE A 132 7.86 4.18 7.39
N GLN A 133 9.07 3.93 6.89
CA GLN A 133 10.16 3.39 7.66
C GLN A 133 11.42 4.23 7.45
N THR A 134 12.16 4.42 8.53
CA THR A 134 13.48 5.04 8.54
C THR A 134 14.45 4.07 9.21
N PRO A 135 15.03 3.12 8.45
CA PRO A 135 16.02 2.22 9.01
C PRO A 135 17.14 3.04 9.65
N PRO A 136 17.68 2.59 10.80
CA PRO A 136 18.88 3.20 11.33
C PRO A 136 19.96 3.12 10.24
N MET A 137 20.67 4.23 10.01
CA MET A 137 21.86 4.22 9.18
C MET A 137 22.87 3.27 9.82
N VAL A 138 22.97 2.05 9.29
CA VAL A 138 24.01 1.11 9.69
C VAL A 138 25.26 1.49 8.90
N PRO A 139 26.37 1.88 9.57
CA PRO A 139 27.63 2.10 8.87
C PRO A 139 27.99 0.80 8.13
N VAL A 140 28.17 0.87 6.81
CA VAL A 140 28.73 -0.25 6.05
C VAL A 140 30.12 -0.54 6.63
N PRO A 141 30.37 -1.74 7.22
CA PRO A 141 31.70 -2.09 7.67
C PRO A 141 32.66 -2.04 6.48
N PRO A 142 33.89 -1.51 6.62
CA PRO A 142 34.88 -1.61 5.55
C PRO A 142 35.11 -3.09 5.22
N GLN A 143 35.02 -3.45 3.94
CA GLN A 143 35.37 -4.78 3.44
C GLN A 143 36.89 -4.98 3.42
#